data_AF-A0A6B3CJ82-F1
#
_entry.id   AF-A0A6B3CJ82-F1
#
_cell.length_a   1.000
_cell.length_b   1.000
_cell.length_c   1.000
_cell.angle_alpha   90.00
_cell.angle_beta   90.00
_cell.angle_gamma   90.00
#
_symmetry.space_group_name_H-M   'P 1'
#
loop_
_entity.id
_entity.type
_entity.pdbx_description
1 polymer ?
#
loop_
_entity_poly.entity_id
_entity_poly.type
_entity_poly.pdbx_seq_one_letter_code
_entity_poly.pdbx_strand_id
1 'polypeptide(L)' 'MTSSFEFHTYPARLSDAERDKALSVLRDGVAMGRLSHDTFVRRMELALAARRLEELTALTADLRRE' A
#
# COMPACT_ATOMS: atom_id res chain seq x y z
N MET A 1 11.69 17.44 -20.86
CA MET A 1 10.59 17.39 -19.88
C MET A 1 9.91 16.02 -19.99
N THR A 2 10.44 15.00 -19.31
CA THR A 2 9.88 13.65 -19.34
C THR A 2 8.82 13.54 -18.24
N SER A 3 7.62 14.05 -18.53
CA SER A 3 6.43 13.76 -17.74
C SER A 3 5.83 12.46 -18.25
N SER A 4 6.48 11.34 -17.91
CA SER A 4 5.95 9.98 -18.16
C SER A 4 5.52 9.36 -16.84
N PHE A 5 4.60 10.03 -16.16
CA PHE A 5 3.72 9.36 -15.21
C PHE A 5 2.48 8.89 -15.99
N GLU A 6 2.72 7.99 -16.95
CA GLU A 6 1.67 7.08 -17.41
C GLU A 6 1.39 6.13 -16.25
N PHE A 7 0.58 6.59 -15.29
CA PHE A 7 -0.03 5.70 -14.32
C PHE A 7 -0.96 4.79 -15.11
N HIS A 8 -0.42 3.67 -15.55
CA HIS A 8 -1.08 2.63 -16.31
C HIS A 8 -2.47 2.34 -15.72
N THR A 9 -3.49 2.90 -16.34
CA THR A 9 -4.89 2.52 -16.15
C THR A 9 -5.09 1.18 -16.86
N TYR A 10 -4.67 0.10 -16.23
CA TYR A 10 -5.08 -1.25 -16.61
C TYR A 10 -6.25 -1.67 -15.72
N PRO A 11 -7.49 -1.80 -16.25
CA PRO A 11 -8.57 -2.44 -15.54
C PRO A 11 -8.45 -3.96 -15.73
N ALA A 12 -7.33 -4.53 -15.29
CA ALA A 12 -7.32 -5.90 -14.79
C ALA A 12 -7.33 -5.75 -13.25
N ARG A 13 -7.12 -6.77 -12.42
CA ARG A 13 -6.47 -6.50 -11.10
C ARG A 13 -7.26 -5.71 -10.03
N LEU A 14 -8.56 -5.89 -9.86
CA LEU A 14 -9.32 -5.30 -8.73
C LEU A 14 -8.71 -5.62 -7.33
N SER A 15 -7.93 -6.71 -7.20
CA SER A 15 -7.17 -7.04 -5.99
C SER A 15 -5.72 -6.51 -5.96
N ASP A 16 -5.09 -6.30 -7.12
CA ASP A 16 -3.71 -5.82 -7.22
C ASP A 16 -3.66 -4.28 -7.14
N ALA A 17 -4.65 -3.59 -7.69
CA ALA A 17 -4.80 -2.13 -7.54
C ALA A 17 -5.00 -1.72 -6.07
N GLU A 18 -5.74 -2.53 -5.31
CA GLU A 18 -5.94 -2.28 -3.89
C GLU A 18 -4.71 -2.66 -3.05
N ARG A 19 -3.96 -3.71 -3.47
CA ARG A 19 -2.65 -4.02 -2.90
C ARG A 19 -1.67 -2.85 -3.12
N ASP A 20 -1.62 -2.28 -4.32
CA ASP A 20 -0.80 -1.11 -4.63
C ASP A 20 -1.20 0.11 -3.81
N LYS A 21 -2.51 0.36 -3.64
CA LYS A 21 -2.99 1.40 -2.72
C LYS A 21 -2.51 1.17 -1.30
N ALA A 22 -2.61 -0.05 -0.78
CA ALA A 22 -2.16 -0.37 0.57
C ALA A 22 -0.65 -0.14 0.74
N LEU A 23 0.14 -0.55 -0.25
CA LEU A 23 1.58 -0.30 -0.29
C LEU A 23 1.91 1.21 -0.36
N SER A 24 1.12 1.99 -1.10
CA SER A 24 1.27 3.45 -1.13
C SER A 24 1.04 4.07 0.24
N VAL A 25 -0.04 3.68 0.95
CA VAL A 25 -0.32 4.16 2.31
C VAL A 25 0.79 3.78 3.29
N LEU A 26 1.32 2.55 3.17
CA LEU A 26 2.45 2.09 3.98
C LEU A 26 3.72 2.93 3.70
N ARG A 27 4.02 3.23 2.44
CA ARG A 27 5.14 4.10 2.05
C ARG A 27 4.97 5.52 2.57
N ASP A 28 3.78 6.08 2.47
CA ASP A 28 3.48 7.43 2.98
C ASP A 28 3.70 7.49 4.50
N GLY A 29 3.27 6.47 5.24
CA GLY A 29 3.52 6.38 6.68
C GLY A 29 5.02 6.34 7.04
N VAL A 30 5.85 5.68 6.23
CA VAL A 30 7.32 5.70 6.40
C VAL A 30 7.91 7.06 6.05
N ALA A 31 7.47 7.65 4.94
CA ALA A 31 7.92 8.97 4.49
C ALA A 31 7.59 10.07 5.51
N MET A 32 6.46 9.94 6.20
CA MET A 32 6.04 10.83 7.29
C MET A 32 6.73 10.52 8.64
N GLY A 33 7.55 9.47 8.72
CA GLY A 33 8.20 9.05 9.96
C GLY A 33 7.26 8.42 11.00
N ARG A 34 6.03 8.07 10.60
CA ARG A 34 5.03 7.38 11.45
C ARG A 34 5.27 5.88 11.54
N LEU A 35 6.04 5.33 10.59
CA LEU A 35 6.45 3.93 10.53
C LEU A 35 7.96 3.80 10.41
N SER A 36 8.55 2.98 11.27
CA SER A 36 9.92 2.50 11.07
C SER A 36 10.01 1.60 9.84
N HIS A 37 11.18 1.57 9.21
CA HIS A 37 11.43 0.73 8.03
C HIS A 37 11.16 -0.76 8.29
N ASP A 38 11.55 -1.29 9.45
CA ASP A 38 11.25 -2.68 9.85
C ASP A 38 9.75 -2.97 9.92
N THR A 39 8.97 -2.02 10.46
CA THR A 39 7.50 -2.16 10.54
C THR A 39 6.88 -2.11 9.14
N PHE A 40 7.43 -1.29 8.24
CA PHE A 40 7.02 -1.27 6.84
C PHE A 40 7.27 -2.60 6.15
N VAL A 41 8.47 -3.18 6.26
CA VAL A 41 8.80 -4.48 5.65
C VAL A 41 7.84 -5.56 6.17
N ARG A 42 7.60 -5.61 7.48
CA ARG A 42 6.66 -6.56 8.09
C ARG A 42 5.22 -6.39 7.59
N ARG A 43 4.72 -5.15 7.45
CA ARG A 43 3.36 -4.88 6.94
C ARG A 43 3.26 -5.11 5.43
N MET A 44 4.32 -4.86 4.68
CA MET A 44 4.42 -5.15 3.24
C MET A 44 4.33 -6.65 2.97
N GLU A 45 5.06 -7.47 3.74
CA GLU A 45 4.97 -8.94 3.62
C GLU A 45 3.55 -9.45 3.90
N LEU A 46 2.90 -8.91 4.93
CA LEU A 46 1.50 -9.24 5.23
C LEU A 46 0.55 -8.79 4.10
N ALA A 47 0.79 -7.64 3.49
CA ALA A 47 0.02 -7.16 2.34
C ALA A 47 0.21 -8.03 1.08
N LEU A 48 1.40 -8.59 0.88
CA LEU A 48 1.68 -9.53 -0.21
C LEU A 48 1.06 -10.91 0.06
N ALA A 49 1.06 -11.37 1.31
CA ALA A 49 0.45 -12.64 1.72
C ALA A 49 -1.10 -12.57 1.77
N ALA A 50 -1.66 -11.38 1.99
CA ALA A 50 -3.10 -11.16 2.06
C ALA A 50 -3.79 -11.55 0.75
N ARG A 51 -4.83 -12.39 0.88
CA ARG A 51 -5.65 -12.85 -0.24
C ARG A 51 -6.96 -12.07 -0.37
N ARG A 52 -7.27 -11.23 0.61
CA ARG A 52 -8.52 -10.47 0.69
C ARG A 52 -8.29 -8.98 0.94
N LEU A 53 -9.17 -8.16 0.37
CA LEU A 53 -9.15 -6.71 0.49
C LEU A 53 -9.33 -6.22 1.94
N GLU A 54 -10.18 -6.92 2.68
CA GLU A 54 -10.47 -6.65 4.10
C GLU A 54 -9.23 -6.85 4.99
N GLU A 55 -8.34 -7.79 4.66
CA GLU A 55 -7.05 -7.95 5.36
C GLU A 55 -6.10 -6.79 5.05
N LEU A 56 -5.99 -6.38 3.78
CA LEU A 56 -5.20 -5.21 3.36
C LEU A 56 -5.71 -3.91 4.00
N THR A 57 -7.03 -3.76 4.07
CA THR A 57 -7.68 -2.59 4.67
C THR A 57 -7.42 -2.58 6.16
N ALA A 58 -7.48 -3.72 6.86
CA ALA A 58 -7.16 -3.80 8.29
C ALA A 58 -5.70 -3.40 8.58
N LEU A 59 -4.74 -3.82 7.74
CA LEU A 59 -3.31 -3.49 7.90
C LEU A 59 -2.99 -2.00 7.73
N THR A 60 -3.81 -1.29 6.94
CA THR A 60 -3.62 0.14 6.62
C THR A 60 -4.60 1.06 7.33
N ALA A 61 -5.71 0.54 7.86
CA ALA A 61 -6.70 1.29 8.64
C ALA A 61 -6.08 1.96 9.87
N ASP A 62 -5.11 1.29 10.49
CA ASP A 62 -4.30 1.81 11.59
C ASP A 62 -3.54 3.10 11.22
N LEU A 63 -3.12 3.25 9.96
CA LEU A 63 -2.41 4.44 9.47
C LEU A 63 -3.35 5.54 8.99
N ARG A 64 -4.61 5.20 8.66
CA ARG A 64 -5.63 6.15 8.24
C ARG A 64 -6.43 6.76 9.39
N ARG A 65 -6.38 6.18 10.59
CA ARG A 65 -7.27 6.54 11.71
C ARG A 65 -6.79 7.74 12.55
N GLU A 66 -5.65 8.34 12.24
CA GLU A 66 -5.07 9.46 13.01
C GLU A 66 -4.69 10.64 12.11
#